data_AF-A0A9E4TFS8-F1
#
_entry.id   AF-A0A9E4TFS8-F1
#
_cell.length_a   1.000
_cell.length_b   1.000
_cell.length_c   1.000
_cell.angle_alpha   90.00
_cell.angle_beta   90.00
_cell.angle_gamma   90.00
#
_symmetry.space_group_name_H-M   'P 1'
#
loop_
_entity.id
_entity.type
_entity.pdbx_description
1 polymer ?
#
loop_
_entity_poly.entity_id
_entity_poly.type
_entity_poly.pdbx_seq_one_letter_code
_entity_poly.pdbx_strand_id
1 'polypeptide(L)'
;HYFASLGPWPAVFEPLFPVVPTPGKRMVNMSQEVEWSAHIKVGDHLSVVRRIADVFQKGITIDPEAVWIVAEAIITNQRDEEVCVVRNTLLIHRTPEEVAAANANP
;
A
#
# COMPACT_ATOMS: atom_id res chain seq x y z
N HIS A 1 -3.89 -31.16 10.21
CA HIS A 1 -3.68 -29.73 10.44
C HIS A 1 -2.42 -29.31 9.71
N TYR A 2 -2.53 -28.49 8.65
CA TYR A 2 -1.41 -28.05 7.83
C TYR A 2 -1.15 -26.57 8.13
N PHE A 3 -0.04 -26.28 8.80
CA PHE A 3 0.41 -24.92 9.14
C PHE A 3 1.43 -24.45 8.09
N ALA A 4 1.23 -23.22 7.61
CA ALA A 4 2.09 -22.56 6.63
C ALA A 4 3.45 -22.14 7.23
N SER A 5 4.38 -23.09 7.39
CA SER A 5 5.76 -22.80 7.80
C SER A 5 6.82 -23.58 7.01
N LEU A 6 6.59 -23.83 5.71
CA LEU A 6 7.47 -24.62 4.84
C LEU A 6 8.60 -23.83 4.15
N GLY A 7 9.20 -22.84 4.83
CA GLY A 7 10.42 -22.24 4.30
C GLY A 7 10.78 -20.89 4.91
N PRO A 8 12.00 -20.39 4.64
CA PRO A 8 12.33 -19.01 4.94
C PRO A 8 11.30 -18.10 4.29
N TRP A 9 10.80 -17.13 5.05
CA TRP A 9 9.94 -16.07 4.53
C TRP A 9 10.58 -15.52 3.24
N PRO A 10 9.85 -15.42 2.12
CA PRO A 10 10.44 -14.94 0.88
C PRO A 10 11.08 -13.57 1.14
N ALA A 11 12.38 -13.46 0.83
CA ALA A 11 13.16 -12.25 1.06
C ALA A 11 12.69 -11.09 0.16
N VAL A 12 11.84 -11.38 -0.82
CA VAL A 12 11.36 -10.41 -1.80
C VAL A 12 10.02 -9.87 -1.31
N PHE A 13 10.10 -8.76 -0.58
CA PHE A 13 8.98 -7.83 -0.49
C PHE A 13 8.89 -7.14 -1.85
N GLU A 14 8.26 -7.80 -2.83
CA GLU A 14 7.77 -7.06 -3.99
C GLU A 14 6.92 -5.89 -3.45
N PRO A 15 7.05 -4.67 -4.01
CA PRO A 15 6.34 -3.53 -3.47
C PRO A 15 4.85 -3.90 -3.41
N LEU A 16 4.28 -3.82 -2.20
CA LEU A 16 2.89 -4.25 -1.94
C LEU A 16 1.87 -3.48 -2.77
N PHE A 17 2.30 -2.41 -3.44
CA PHE A 17 1.51 -1.51 -4.26
C PHE A 17 2.34 -1.05 -5.48
N PRO A 18 1.68 -0.65 -6.58
CA PRO A 18 2.37 -0.03 -7.71
C PRO A 18 3.24 1.16 -7.28
N VAL A 19 4.40 1.33 -7.89
CA VAL A 19 5.33 2.42 -7.56
C VAL A 19 4.77 3.74 -8.10
N VAL A 20 4.51 4.69 -7.19
CA VAL A 20 4.13 6.06 -7.53
C VAL A 20 5.37 6.96 -7.41
N PRO A 21 5.76 7.69 -8.47
CA PRO A 21 6.84 8.67 -8.37
C PRO A 21 6.45 9.79 -7.39
N THR A 22 7.26 9.98 -6.34
CA THR A 22 7.05 11.02 -5.32
C THR A 22 8.34 11.77 -5.02
N PRO A 23 8.28 13.06 -4.60
CA PRO A 23 9.47 13.82 -4.25
C PRO A 23 10.22 13.24 -3.04
N GLY A 24 9.48 12.66 -2.10
CA GLY A 24 10.03 12.00 -0.92
C GLY A 24 10.16 10.49 -1.07
N LYS A 25 10.93 9.89 -0.16
CA LYS A 25 11.13 8.43 -0.08
C LYS A 25 10.68 7.82 1.25
N ARG A 26 10.27 8.63 2.23
CA ARG A 26 9.80 8.15 3.53
C ARG A 26 8.31 7.85 3.43
N MET A 27 7.96 6.58 3.61
CA MET A 27 6.57 6.12 3.56
C MET A 27 6.06 5.78 4.96
N VAL A 28 4.84 6.22 5.26
CA VAL A 28 4.09 5.90 6.48
C VAL A 28 2.75 5.32 6.08
N ASN A 29 2.36 4.20 6.69
CA ASN A 29 1.00 3.67 6.53
C ASN A 29 0.08 4.40 7.51
N MET A 30 -0.88 5.17 6.99
CA MET A 30 -1.74 6.04 7.78
C MET A 30 -3.02 5.33 8.23
N SER A 31 -3.60 4.51 7.35
CA SER A 31 -4.77 3.69 7.67
C SER A 31 -4.84 2.47 6.75
N GLN A 32 -5.51 1.44 7.26
CA GLN A 32 -5.90 0.28 6.48
C GLN A 32 -7.34 -0.07 6.82
N GLU A 33 -8.14 -0.24 5.79
CA GLU A 33 -9.53 -0.70 5.86
C GLU A 33 -9.62 -2.04 5.16
N VAL A 34 -10.44 -2.94 5.71
CA VAL A 34 -10.69 -4.26 5.14
C VAL A 34 -12.19 -4.47 5.05
N GLU A 35 -12.67 -4.68 3.84
CA GLU A 35 -14.06 -4.98 3.56
C GLU A 35 -14.19 -6.43 3.10
N TRP A 36 -15.07 -7.19 3.75
CA TRP A 36 -15.31 -8.60 3.45
C TRP A 36 -16.67 -8.77 2.77
N SER A 37 -16.66 -9.24 1.53
CA SER A 37 -17.85 -9.50 0.73
C SER A 37 -18.29 -10.97 0.79
N ALA A 38 -17.38 -11.88 1.16
CA ALA A 38 -17.70 -13.30 1.37
C ALA A 38 -16.76 -13.98 2.38
N HIS A 39 -17.16 -15.14 2.90
CA HIS A 39 -16.30 -15.97 3.75
C HIS A 39 -15.23 -16.68 2.93
N ILE A 40 -13.99 -16.63 3.42
CA ILE A 40 -12.87 -17.43 2.93
C ILE A 40 -12.74 -18.70 3.78
N LYS A 41 -12.56 -19.85 3.13
CA LYS A 41 -12.43 -21.16 3.78
C LYS A 41 -11.02 -21.72 3.60
N VAL A 42 -10.62 -22.60 4.52
CA VAL A 42 -9.39 -23.37 4.36
C VAL A 42 -9.47 -24.19 3.07
N GLY A 43 -8.48 -24.04 2.20
CA GLY A 43 -8.42 -24.69 0.90
C GLY A 43 -8.90 -23.82 -0.28
N ASP A 44 -9.45 -22.62 -0.04
CA ASP A 44 -9.73 -21.68 -1.12
C ASP A 44 -8.42 -21.20 -1.76
N HIS A 45 -8.43 -21.08 -3.09
CA HIS A 45 -7.34 -20.48 -3.84
C HIS A 45 -7.68 -19.02 -4.09
N LEU A 46 -6.82 -18.13 -3.62
CA LEU A 46 -7.02 -16.69 -3.72
C LEU A 46 -6.08 -16.07 -4.74
N SER A 47 -6.61 -15.14 -5.53
CA SER A 47 -5.85 -14.26 -6.40
C SER A 47 -5.92 -12.83 -5.87
N VAL A 48 -4.88 -12.04 -6.13
CA VAL A 48 -4.82 -10.65 -5.68
C VAL A 48 -4.45 -9.74 -6.85
N VAL A 49 -5.30 -8.75 -7.11
CA VAL A 49 -5.02 -7.65 -8.02
C VAL A 49 -4.79 -6.39 -7.20
N ARG A 50 -3.71 -5.67 -7.49
CA ARG A 50 -3.36 -4.41 -6.81
C ARG A 50 -3.57 -3.24 -7.75
N ARG A 51 -4.09 -2.14 -7.23
CA ARG A 51 -4.22 -0.88 -7.99
C ARG A 51 -4.00 0.33 -7.11
N ILE A 52 -3.62 1.44 -7.75
CA ILE A 52 -3.69 2.76 -7.14
C ILE A 52 -5.10 3.28 -7.37
N ALA A 53 -5.83 3.51 -6.29
CA ALA A 53 -7.17 4.05 -6.31
C ALA A 53 -7.16 5.59 -6.35
N ASP A 54 -6.16 6.23 -5.73
CA ASP A 54 -6.00 7.69 -5.76
C ASP A 54 -4.57 8.13 -5.45
N VAL A 55 -4.18 9.31 -5.93
CA VAL A 55 -2.93 10.01 -5.59
C VAL A 55 -3.22 11.50 -5.48
N PHE A 56 -2.92 12.10 -4.34
CA PHE A 56 -3.12 13.53 -4.12
C PHE A 56 -2.03 14.14 -3.26
N GLN A 57 -1.70 15.40 -3.53
CA GLN A 57 -0.76 16.16 -2.72
C GLN A 57 -1.52 16.91 -1.62
N LYS A 58 -1.12 16.68 -0.37
CA LYS A 58 -1.65 17.40 0.79
C LYS A 58 -0.56 17.53 1.83
N GLY A 59 -0.11 18.77 2.04
CA GLY A 59 0.96 19.08 2.98
C GLY A 59 0.65 18.62 4.40
N ILE A 60 1.72 18.23 5.10
CA ILE A 60 1.77 17.96 6.53
C ILE A 60 2.71 18.97 7.19
N THR A 61 2.73 19.03 8.52
CA THR A 61 3.55 20.00 9.26
C THR A 61 5.04 19.99 8.88
N ILE A 62 5.59 18.81 8.56
CA ILE A 62 7.02 18.64 8.24
C ILE A 62 7.33 18.70 6.74
N ASP A 63 6.32 18.63 5.87
CA ASP A 63 6.50 18.62 4.42
C ASP A 63 5.26 19.18 3.70
N PRO A 64 5.33 20.39 3.10
CA PRO A 64 4.21 20.97 2.36
C PRO A 64 3.89 20.24 1.05
N GLU A 65 4.81 19.42 0.53
CA GLU A 65 4.64 18.65 -0.71
C GLU A 65 4.47 17.15 -0.45
N ALA A 66 4.05 16.80 0.76
CA ALA A 66 3.68 15.43 1.07
C ALA A 66 2.62 14.88 0.11
N VAL A 67 2.84 13.65 -0.35
CA VAL A 67 1.98 12.93 -1.29
C VAL A 67 1.24 11.83 -0.54
N TRP A 68 -0.06 11.78 -0.74
CA TRP A 68 -0.94 10.74 -0.22
C TRP A 68 -1.34 9.82 -1.35
N ILE A 69 -1.30 8.52 -1.08
CA ILE A 69 -1.62 7.47 -2.04
C ILE A 69 -2.67 6.58 -1.40
N VAL A 70 -3.77 6.37 -2.10
CA VAL A 70 -4.73 5.33 -1.75
C VAL A 70 -4.48 4.15 -2.67
N ALA A 71 -4.15 3.01 -2.08
CA ALA A 71 -3.92 1.78 -2.81
C ALA A 71 -4.89 0.68 -2.36
N GLU A 72 -5.28 -0.17 -3.30
CA GLU A 72 -6.21 -1.25 -3.05
C GLU A 72 -5.60 -2.60 -3.44
N ALA A 73 -5.90 -3.62 -2.65
CA ALA A 73 -5.75 -5.02 -3.00
C ALA A 73 -7.13 -5.65 -3.09
N ILE A 74 -7.51 -6.07 -4.29
CA ILE A 74 -8.75 -6.77 -4.60
C ILE A 74 -8.44 -8.26 -4.58
N ILE A 75 -9.10 -9.00 -3.69
CA ILE A 75 -8.87 -10.42 -3.47
C ILE A 75 -10.06 -11.19 -4.04
N THR A 76 -9.78 -12.08 -4.98
CA THR A 76 -10.78 -12.97 -5.60
C THR A 76 -10.53 -14.43 -5.23
N ASN A 77 -11.58 -15.24 -5.21
CA ASN A 77 -11.47 -16.69 -5.02
C ASN A 77 -11.37 -17.45 -6.37
N GLN A 78 -11.29 -18.78 -6.32
CA GLN A 78 -11.21 -19.67 -7.49
C GLN A 78 -12.42 -19.63 -8.44
N ARG A 79 -13.50 -18.93 -8.07
CA ARG A 79 -14.69 -18.69 -8.90
C ARG A 79 -14.71 -17.27 -9.46
N ASP A 80 -13.61 -16.54 -9.35
CA ASP A 80 -13.47 -15.11 -9.71
C ASP A 80 -14.43 -14.18 -8.95
N GLU A 81 -14.94 -14.61 -7.80
CA GLU A 81 -15.74 -13.75 -6.92
C GLU A 81 -14.81 -12.89 -6.05
N GLU A 82 -15.05 -11.58 -6.00
CA GLU A 82 -14.41 -10.71 -5.02
C GLU A 82 -14.88 -11.07 -3.61
N VAL A 83 -13.94 -11.44 -2.76
CA VAL A 83 -14.21 -11.87 -1.37
C VAL A 83 -13.74 -10.85 -0.35
N CYS A 84 -12.78 -10.01 -0.72
CA CYS A 84 -12.19 -9.02 0.16
C CYS A 84 -11.54 -7.89 -0.63
N VAL A 85 -11.72 -6.65 -0.15
CA VAL A 85 -10.96 -5.48 -0.60
C VAL A 85 -10.22 -4.91 0.59
N VAL A 86 -8.90 -4.77 0.44
CA VAL A 86 -8.05 -4.07 1.41
C VAL A 86 -7.70 -2.72 0.82
N ARG A 87 -8.06 -1.63 1.52
CA ARG A 87 -7.78 -0.26 1.12
C ARG A 87 -6.77 0.36 2.09
N ASN A 88 -5.61 0.75 1.59
CA ASN A 88 -4.53 1.37 2.35
C ASN A 88 -4.38 2.84 1.97
N THR A 89 -4.28 3.70 2.98
CA THR A 89 -3.87 5.09 2.80
C THR A 89 -2.42 5.24 3.25
N LEU A 90 -1.57 5.63 2.31
CA LEU A 90 -0.14 5.80 2.50
C LEU A 90 0.21 7.28 2.39
N LEU A 91 1.13 7.73 3.24
CA LEU A 91 1.73 9.05 3.20
C LEU A 91 3.19 8.89 2.79
N ILE A 92 3.61 9.58 1.74
CA ILE A 92 5.01 9.70 1.36
C ILE A 92 5.45 11.16 1.55
N HIS A 93 6.56 11.34 2.26
CA HIS A 93 7.11 12.66 2.54
C HIS A 93 8.65 12.67 2.40
N ARG A 94 9.20 13.86 2.27
CA ARG A 94 10.63 14.16 2.27
C ARG A 94 11.19 14.22 3.69
N THR A 95 12.49 14.04 3.84
CA THR A 95 13.18 14.35 5.10
C THR A 95 13.30 15.86 5.30
N PRO A 96 13.54 16.34 6.53
CA PRO A 96 13.77 17.77 6.77
C PRO A 96 14.92 18.35 5.93
N GLU A 97 15.98 17.58 5.69
CA GLU A 97 17.12 17.99 4.85
C GLU A 97 16.72 18.15 3.37
N GLU A 98 15.93 17.21 2.85
CA GLU A 98 15.40 17.28 1.48
C GLU A 98 14.47 18.49 1.31
N VAL A 99 13.63 18.80 2.30
CA VAL A 99 12.78 20.00 2.32
C VAL A 99 13.62 21.27 2.38
N ALA A 100 14.63 21.31 3.25
CA ALA A 100 15.52 22.47 3.36
C ALA A 100 16.31 22.72 2.08
N ALA A 101 16.82 21.66 1.43
CA ALA A 101 17.54 21.75 0.16
C ALA A 101 16.65 22.27 -0.98
N ALA A 102 15.39 21.84 -1.05
CA ALA A 102 14.44 22.34 -2.04
C ALA A 102 14.14 23.83 -1.85
N ASN A 103 13.98 24.28 -0.61
CA ASN A 103 13.72 25.70 -0.30
C ASN A 103 14.93 26.61 -0.53
N ALA A 104 16.15 26.07 -0.49
CA ALA A 104 17.38 26.82 -0.74
C ALA A 104 17.64 27.06 -2.24
N ASN A 105 16.90 26.39 -3.13
CA ASN A 105 17.08 26.44 -4.58
C ASN A 105 15.70 26.59 -5.28
N PRO A 106 15.02 27.74 -5.11
CA PRO A 106 13.64 27.96 -5.56
C PRO A 106 13.48 27.98 -7.08
#